data_AF-A0A9P4UP93-F1
#
_entry.id   AF-A0A9P4UP93-F1
#
_cell.length_a   1.000
_cell.length_b   1.000
_cell.length_c   1.000
_cell.angle_alpha   90.00
_cell.angle_beta   90.00
_cell.angle_gamma   90.00
#
_symmetry.space_group_name_H-M   'P 1'
#
loop_
_entity.id
_entity.type
_entity.pdbx_description
1 polymer ?
#
loop_
_entity_poly.entity_id
_entity_poly.type
_entity_poly.pdbx_seq_one_letter_code
_entity_poly.pdbx_strand_id
1 'polypeptide(L)'
;MIMSGHYSVTALCALLLTTAAYALPQATTTGVAQPSPSADGNASTNAWVVLNGFEGCSPIQSSFIRSSFDEMNNKLMAGEFTHGQEAELKYKQIDWQSAAAVQFFGPGYKLDSARRNVLKGLAHRPVHSLEHVRCDDPKLKCPCEDEDGGLAYTSHVRDQYFDHINFCPSFFRLPKLDDAMNAAANDAILRDKLDEYRNRAQTMAHELLHVSWVGKLVGSLYYEPGWMYDQFIRVPGAGIGFAAYRSIDTKFLALSDVSLENSAINNNQNYAHYAMAQYVIKNKGFFPSASVWHSGDSPPRPPLVVDTIPDGTQYNDIFKLAANGDLRPSGCVPAQSASSSVPASSSAPTAASSSAAAAGTTSAATSPAPSA
;
A
#
# COMPACT_ATOMS: atom_id res chain seq x y z
N MET A 1 -71.14 7.52 12.81
CA MET A 1 -71.43 8.08 11.47
C MET A 1 -70.34 9.09 11.13
N ILE A 2 -69.14 8.63 10.73
CA ILE A 2 -68.08 9.48 10.19
C ILE A 2 -67.39 8.65 9.10
N MET A 3 -67.31 9.23 7.92
CA MET A 3 -66.99 8.58 6.65
C MET A 3 -65.49 8.32 6.47
N SER A 4 -65.20 7.15 5.91
CA SER A 4 -63.93 6.71 5.34
C SER A 4 -63.66 7.41 3.99
N GLY A 5 -62.47 7.99 3.84
CA GLY A 5 -61.96 8.56 2.59
C GLY A 5 -60.86 7.68 2.00
N HIS A 6 -61.14 7.08 0.85
CA HIS A 6 -60.16 6.38 0.01
C HIS A 6 -59.51 7.38 -0.96
N TYR A 7 -58.18 7.42 -1.01
CA TYR A 7 -57.43 8.05 -2.10
C TYR A 7 -56.83 6.94 -2.99
N SER A 8 -57.29 6.90 -4.24
CA SER A 8 -56.73 6.07 -5.31
C SER A 8 -55.71 6.89 -6.08
N VAL A 9 -54.45 6.45 -6.11
CA VAL A 9 -53.39 7.07 -6.91
C VAL A 9 -53.05 6.11 -8.04
N THR A 10 -53.53 6.42 -9.23
CA THR A 10 -53.19 5.71 -10.48
C THR A 10 -51.85 6.23 -10.99
N ALA A 11 -50.79 5.45 -10.83
CA ALA A 11 -49.48 5.75 -11.43
C ALA A 11 -49.42 5.18 -12.86
N LEU A 12 -49.35 6.08 -13.84
CA LEU A 12 -49.15 5.74 -15.25
C LEU A 12 -47.67 5.39 -15.46
N CYS A 13 -47.37 4.12 -15.76
CA CYS A 13 -46.02 3.66 -16.09
C CYS A 13 -45.83 3.71 -17.61
N ALA A 14 -45.09 4.69 -18.11
CA ALA A 14 -44.72 4.78 -19.53
C ALA A 14 -43.43 4.00 -19.76
N LEU A 15 -43.54 2.85 -20.44
CA LEU A 15 -42.43 2.00 -20.86
C LEU A 15 -41.87 2.55 -22.19
N LEU A 16 -40.67 3.14 -22.16
CA LEU A 16 -39.90 3.51 -23.35
C LEU A 16 -38.89 2.39 -23.65
N LEU A 17 -39.18 1.59 -24.68
CA LEU A 17 -38.24 0.64 -25.28
C LEU A 17 -37.31 1.39 -26.25
N THR A 18 -36.03 1.48 -25.92
CA THR A 18 -34.99 1.88 -26.88
C THR A 18 -34.23 0.64 -27.33
N THR A 19 -34.27 0.37 -28.64
CA THR A 19 -33.48 -0.68 -29.30
C THR A 19 -32.10 -0.11 -29.65
N ALA A 20 -31.04 -0.61 -29.01
CA ALA A 20 -29.66 -0.35 -29.42
C ALA A 20 -29.19 -1.46 -30.36
N ALA A 21 -28.81 -1.10 -31.59
CA ALA A 21 -28.16 -1.99 -32.53
C ALA A 21 -26.68 -2.15 -32.16
N TYR A 22 -26.27 -3.38 -31.88
CA TYR A 22 -24.86 -3.73 -31.69
C TYR A 22 -24.21 -4.03 -33.04
N ALA A 23 -23.20 -3.24 -33.41
CA ALA A 23 -22.27 -3.59 -34.48
C ALA A 23 -21.05 -4.28 -33.86
N LEU A 24 -20.72 -5.47 -34.37
CA LEU A 24 -19.53 -6.23 -33.99
C LEU A 24 -18.30 -5.66 -34.69
N PRO A 25 -17.18 -5.39 -33.99
CA PRO A 25 -15.94 -5.00 -34.63
C PRO A 25 -15.24 -6.20 -35.26
N GLN A 26 -14.81 -6.03 -36.51
CA GLN A 26 -13.92 -6.96 -37.20
C GLN A 26 -12.50 -6.85 -36.65
N ALA A 27 -11.88 -8.00 -36.41
CA ALA A 27 -10.48 -8.10 -35.98
C ALA A 27 -9.54 -7.94 -37.19
N THR A 28 -8.73 -6.89 -37.16
CA THR A 28 -7.57 -6.73 -38.04
C THR A 28 -6.30 -6.91 -37.22
N THR A 29 -5.51 -7.91 -37.60
CA THR A 29 -4.17 -8.18 -37.07
C THR A 29 -3.15 -7.28 -37.76
N THR A 30 -2.46 -6.43 -36.99
CA THR A 30 -1.25 -5.71 -37.43
C THR A 30 -0.19 -5.70 -36.34
N GLY A 31 1.07 -5.84 -36.75
CA GLY A 31 2.24 -6.07 -35.92
C GLY A 31 2.57 -4.97 -34.91
N VAL A 32 3.42 -5.35 -33.96
CA VAL A 32 3.84 -4.57 -32.78
C VAL A 32 4.67 -3.36 -33.21
N ALA A 33 4.00 -2.23 -33.44
CA ALA A 33 4.59 -0.91 -33.32
C ALA A 33 4.61 -0.52 -31.83
N GLN A 34 5.68 0.12 -31.36
CA GLN A 34 5.65 0.80 -30.07
C GLN A 34 4.43 1.73 -30.03
N PRO A 35 3.61 1.70 -28.97
CA PRO A 35 2.49 2.62 -28.87
C PRO A 35 3.05 4.04 -28.80
N SER A 36 2.71 4.85 -29.81
CA SER A 36 2.71 6.31 -29.66
C SER A 36 1.98 6.67 -28.36
N PRO A 37 2.42 7.70 -27.62
CA PRO A 37 1.67 8.21 -26.48
C PRO A 37 0.21 8.39 -26.92
N SER A 38 -0.71 7.80 -26.16
CA SER A 38 -2.12 7.74 -26.52
C SER A 38 -2.60 9.12 -27.01
N ALA A 39 -3.12 9.15 -28.23
CA ALA A 39 -3.76 10.32 -28.81
C ALA A 39 -5.17 10.53 -28.25
N ASP A 40 -5.55 9.82 -27.17
CA ASP A 40 -6.65 10.23 -26.32
C ASP A 40 -6.22 11.54 -25.64
N GLY A 41 -6.47 12.66 -26.34
CA GLY A 41 -6.08 14.03 -25.98
C GLY A 41 -6.71 14.59 -24.71
N ASN A 42 -6.93 13.73 -23.71
CA ASN A 42 -7.33 14.08 -22.36
C ASN A 42 -6.21 13.70 -21.38
N ALA A 43 -4.96 13.95 -21.78
CA ALA A 43 -3.85 13.99 -20.83
C ALA A 43 -4.27 14.93 -19.71
N SER A 44 -4.44 14.39 -18.50
CA SER A 44 -4.78 15.15 -17.30
C SER A 44 -3.84 16.35 -17.23
N THR A 45 -4.36 17.55 -17.54
CA THR A 45 -3.57 18.78 -17.67
C THR A 45 -2.97 19.25 -16.35
N ASN A 46 -3.16 18.49 -15.28
CA ASN A 46 -2.72 18.80 -13.92
C ASN A 46 -1.89 17.68 -13.27
N ALA A 47 -1.36 16.72 -14.04
CA ALA A 47 -0.49 15.69 -13.47
C ALA A 47 0.85 16.30 -13.00
N TRP A 48 1.17 16.07 -11.73
CA TRP A 48 2.40 16.59 -11.08
C TRP A 48 3.66 15.88 -11.55
N VAL A 49 3.47 14.65 -12.00
CA VAL A 49 4.50 13.70 -12.38
C VAL A 49 4.07 13.08 -13.70
N VAL A 50 5.01 12.90 -14.62
CA VAL A 50 4.76 12.13 -15.85
C VAL A 50 5.48 10.80 -15.70
N LEU A 51 4.72 9.71 -15.70
CA LEU A 51 5.29 8.38 -15.75
C LEU A 51 5.89 8.12 -17.13
N ASN A 52 7.16 7.76 -17.13
CA ASN A 52 7.93 7.35 -18.30
C ASN A 52 8.74 6.11 -17.97
N GLY A 53 9.44 5.56 -18.95
CA GLY A 53 9.98 4.19 -18.81
C GLY A 53 8.84 3.18 -18.65
N PHE A 54 9.08 1.93 -19.01
CA PHE A 54 8.18 0.79 -18.75
C PHE A 54 9.02 -0.47 -18.94
N GLU A 55 10.27 -0.43 -18.48
CA GLU A 55 11.29 -1.45 -18.76
C GLU A 55 10.81 -2.80 -18.22
N GLY A 56 10.75 -3.80 -19.10
CA GLY A 56 10.27 -5.13 -18.77
C GLY A 56 8.76 -5.26 -18.53
N CYS A 57 7.98 -4.19 -18.68
CA CYS A 57 6.54 -4.25 -18.51
C CYS A 57 5.85 -4.76 -19.78
N SER A 58 4.92 -5.70 -19.62
CA SER A 58 3.97 -6.06 -20.67
C SER A 58 2.96 -4.92 -20.89
N PRO A 59 2.26 -4.87 -22.05
CA PRO A 59 1.22 -3.87 -22.29
C PRO A 59 0.13 -3.84 -21.21
N ILE A 60 -0.22 -4.99 -20.64
CA ILE A 60 -1.21 -5.10 -19.56
C ILE A 60 -0.66 -4.49 -18.27
N GLN A 61 0.60 -4.79 -17.90
CA GLN A 61 1.24 -4.21 -16.73
C GLN A 61 1.36 -2.69 -16.85
N SER A 62 1.79 -2.18 -18.00
CA SER A 62 1.85 -0.73 -18.26
C SER A 62 0.47 -0.07 -18.15
N SER A 63 -0.58 -0.71 -18.67
CA SER A 63 -1.96 -0.23 -18.52
C SER A 63 -2.40 -0.18 -17.05
N PHE A 64 -2.07 -1.22 -16.27
CA PHE A 64 -2.37 -1.26 -14.84
C PHE A 64 -1.64 -0.16 -14.07
N ILE A 65 -0.37 0.09 -14.36
CA ILE A 65 0.41 1.14 -13.70
C ILE A 65 -0.16 2.52 -14.03
N ARG A 66 -0.42 2.81 -15.32
CA ARG A 66 -1.02 4.08 -15.76
C ARG A 66 -2.38 4.33 -15.11
N SER A 67 -3.27 3.34 -15.14
CA SER A 67 -4.58 3.43 -14.49
C SER A 67 -4.47 3.67 -12.98
N SER A 68 -3.48 3.07 -12.31
CA SER A 68 -3.27 3.24 -10.87
C SER A 68 -2.74 4.62 -10.54
N PHE A 69 -1.86 5.16 -11.38
CA PHE A 69 -1.39 6.54 -11.29
C PHE A 69 -2.52 7.54 -11.52
N ASP A 70 -3.37 7.32 -12.50
CA ASP A 70 -4.53 8.17 -12.76
C ASP A 70 -5.53 8.15 -11.59
N GLU A 71 -5.81 6.97 -11.03
CA GLU A 71 -6.66 6.85 -9.83
C GLU A 71 -6.03 7.54 -8.62
N MET A 72 -4.73 7.36 -8.42
CA MET A 72 -4.00 8.04 -7.35
C MET A 72 -4.09 9.57 -7.53
N ASN A 73 -3.69 10.09 -8.69
CA ASN A 73 -3.59 11.53 -8.94
C ASN A 73 -4.96 12.20 -8.97
N ASN A 74 -5.93 11.61 -9.67
CA ASN A 74 -7.22 12.26 -9.96
C ASN A 74 -8.33 11.91 -8.95
N LYS A 75 -8.17 10.87 -8.13
CA LYS A 75 -9.18 10.47 -7.14
C LYS A 75 -8.66 10.51 -5.71
N LEU A 76 -7.58 9.77 -5.44
CA LEU A 76 -7.07 9.59 -4.08
C LEU A 76 -6.43 10.88 -3.54
N MET A 77 -5.61 11.55 -4.35
CA MET A 77 -4.82 12.73 -3.96
C MET A 77 -5.44 14.06 -4.42
N ALA A 78 -6.31 14.04 -5.44
CA ALA A 78 -6.88 15.23 -6.11
C ALA A 78 -7.61 16.23 -5.20
N GLY A 79 -7.98 15.85 -3.98
CA GLY A 79 -8.68 16.72 -3.03
C GLY A 79 -7.82 17.23 -1.88
N GLU A 80 -6.66 16.61 -1.65
CA GLU A 80 -5.84 16.83 -0.45
C GLU A 80 -4.56 17.59 -0.77
N PHE A 81 -4.06 17.40 -1.98
CA PHE A 81 -2.83 18.00 -2.46
C PHE A 81 -3.15 18.59 -3.84
N THR A 82 -3.56 19.85 -3.88
CA THR A 82 -3.80 20.59 -5.14
C THR A 82 -2.78 21.70 -5.26
N HIS A 83 -2.11 21.80 -6.40
CA HIS A 83 -1.15 22.86 -6.66
C HIS A 83 -1.90 24.13 -7.06
N GLY A 84 -1.74 25.20 -6.28
CA GLY A 84 -2.05 26.55 -6.76
C GLY A 84 -0.95 26.99 -7.73
N GLN A 85 -1.29 27.76 -8.77
CA GLN A 85 -0.28 28.32 -9.68
C GLN A 85 0.83 29.03 -8.88
N GLU A 86 2.07 28.89 -9.36
CA GLU A 86 3.36 29.12 -8.66
C GLU A 86 3.51 30.39 -7.79
N ALA A 87 2.67 31.41 -7.93
CA ALA A 87 2.73 32.62 -7.11
C ALA A 87 2.11 32.45 -5.72
N GLU A 88 1.21 31.49 -5.53
CA GLU A 88 0.55 31.26 -4.25
C GLU A 88 0.13 29.78 -4.19
N LEU A 89 1.05 28.94 -3.72
CA LEU A 89 0.83 27.52 -3.46
C LEU A 89 -0.28 27.34 -2.40
N LYS A 90 -1.52 27.55 -2.82
CA LYS A 90 -2.73 27.26 -2.04
C LYS A 90 -3.02 25.78 -2.19
N TYR A 91 -2.20 24.97 -1.52
CA TYR A 91 -2.67 23.65 -1.11
C TYR A 91 -3.99 23.86 -0.39
N LYS A 92 -5.02 23.09 -0.76
CA LYS A 92 -6.15 22.95 0.14
C LYS A 92 -5.56 22.53 1.47
N GLN A 93 -5.67 23.40 2.47
CA GLN A 93 -5.03 23.14 3.75
C GLN A 93 -5.58 21.81 4.25
N ILE A 94 -4.69 20.84 4.49
CA ILE A 94 -5.04 19.62 5.22
C ILE A 94 -5.81 20.10 6.44
N ASP A 95 -7.04 19.60 6.61
CA ASP A 95 -7.77 19.84 7.83
C ASP A 95 -7.09 19.03 8.93
N TRP A 96 -6.13 19.67 9.56
CA TRP A 96 -5.32 19.12 10.63
C TRP A 96 -6.11 18.79 11.90
N GLN A 97 -7.40 19.15 11.96
CA GLN A 97 -8.33 18.79 13.01
C GLN A 97 -9.26 17.63 12.60
N SER A 98 -9.25 17.22 11.33
CA SER A 98 -10.02 16.06 10.87
C SER A 98 -9.58 14.78 11.57
N ALA A 99 -10.51 13.84 11.75
CA ALA A 99 -10.24 12.56 12.38
C ALA A 99 -9.10 11.79 11.65
N ALA A 100 -9.07 11.85 10.31
CA ALA A 100 -8.02 11.23 9.51
C ALA A 100 -6.65 11.88 9.78
N ALA A 101 -6.56 13.21 9.79
CA ALA A 101 -5.30 13.90 10.05
C ALA A 101 -4.79 13.62 11.47
N VAL A 102 -5.67 13.62 12.47
CA VAL A 102 -5.29 13.31 13.85
C VAL A 102 -4.80 11.86 13.98
N GLN A 103 -5.44 10.90 13.32
CA GLN A 103 -5.01 9.50 13.42
C GLN A 103 -3.71 9.20 12.68
N PHE A 104 -3.45 9.85 11.53
CA PHE A 104 -2.28 9.53 10.71
C PHE A 104 -1.15 10.55 10.81
N PHE A 105 -1.33 11.67 11.48
CA PHE A 105 -0.24 12.60 11.76
C PHE A 105 -0.14 12.95 13.25
N GLY A 106 -1.19 12.74 14.03
CA GLY A 106 -1.22 13.09 15.43
C GLY A 106 -1.86 14.47 15.64
N PRO A 107 -2.02 14.89 16.90
CA PRO A 107 -2.74 16.10 17.23
C PRO A 107 -2.02 17.35 16.75
N GLY A 108 -2.84 18.33 16.34
CA GLY A 108 -2.55 19.77 16.29
C GLY A 108 -1.13 20.21 16.67
N TYR A 109 -1.03 20.39 17.98
CA TYR A 109 0.08 21.01 18.68
C TYR A 109 1.40 20.23 18.60
N LYS A 110 1.37 18.91 18.32
CA LYS A 110 2.61 18.11 18.21
C LYS A 110 3.38 18.45 16.93
N LEU A 111 2.74 19.03 15.92
CA LEU A 111 3.28 19.08 14.56
C LEU A 111 3.32 20.46 13.89
N ASP A 112 3.09 21.57 14.59
CA ASP A 112 3.01 22.88 13.89
C ASP A 112 4.27 23.26 13.10
N SER A 113 5.46 22.87 13.56
CA SER A 113 6.70 23.02 12.79
C SER A 113 6.80 22.00 11.63
N ALA A 114 6.36 20.77 11.87
CA ALA A 114 6.36 19.67 10.91
C ALA A 114 5.43 19.91 9.71
N ARG A 115 4.20 20.36 9.97
CA ARG A 115 3.15 20.61 8.97
C ARG A 115 3.58 21.54 7.86
N ARG A 116 4.31 22.60 8.20
CA ARG A 116 4.84 23.55 7.22
C ARG A 116 5.88 22.91 6.31
N ASN A 117 6.64 21.94 6.81
CA ASN A 117 7.70 21.29 6.05
C ASN A 117 7.14 20.18 5.15
N VAL A 118 6.10 19.48 5.59
CA VAL A 118 5.32 18.55 4.75
C VAL A 118 4.79 19.25 3.51
N LEU A 119 4.08 20.37 3.71
CA LEU A 119 3.54 21.15 2.61
C LEU A 119 4.64 21.70 1.70
N LYS A 120 5.77 22.15 2.27
CA LYS A 120 6.93 22.59 1.46
C LYS A 120 7.55 21.46 0.64
N GLY A 121 7.63 20.25 1.19
CA GLY A 121 8.16 19.07 0.51
C GLY A 121 7.35 18.71 -0.71
N LEU A 122 6.02 18.61 -0.54
CA LEU A 122 5.07 18.35 -1.62
C LEU A 122 4.91 19.53 -2.61
N ALA A 123 5.48 20.69 -2.29
CA ALA A 123 5.35 21.93 -3.07
C ALA A 123 6.55 22.35 -3.87
N HIS A 124 7.67 21.66 -3.72
CA HIS A 124 8.88 22.05 -4.39
C HIS A 124 9.08 21.25 -5.69
N ARG A 125 9.11 21.99 -6.82
CA ARG A 125 9.85 21.72 -8.08
C ARG A 125 9.08 21.06 -9.25
N PRO A 126 9.57 21.25 -10.50
CA PRO A 126 8.74 21.52 -11.68
C PRO A 126 8.22 20.27 -12.38
N VAL A 127 7.25 20.52 -13.27
CA VAL A 127 6.43 19.63 -14.12
C VAL A 127 7.22 18.75 -15.12
N HIS A 128 8.49 18.41 -14.85
CA HIS A 128 9.39 17.84 -15.86
C HIS A 128 10.23 16.64 -15.40
N SER A 129 10.13 16.18 -14.15
CA SER A 129 10.77 14.92 -13.76
C SER A 129 9.97 13.74 -14.31
N LEU A 130 10.58 13.06 -15.27
CA LEU A 130 10.12 11.79 -15.81
C LEU A 130 10.45 10.72 -14.77
N GLU A 131 9.44 10.09 -14.17
CA GLU A 131 9.67 8.95 -13.29
C GLU A 131 9.79 7.69 -14.12
N HIS A 132 10.88 6.94 -13.94
CA HIS A 132 11.13 5.72 -14.70
C HIS A 132 10.46 4.51 -14.03
N VAL A 133 9.49 3.94 -14.71
CA VAL A 133 8.72 2.79 -14.24
C VAL A 133 9.32 1.50 -14.77
N ARG A 134 9.51 0.50 -13.88
CA ARG A 134 10.07 -0.81 -14.25
C ARG A 134 9.22 -1.97 -13.75
N CYS A 135 9.27 -3.08 -14.49
CA CYS A 135 8.70 -4.38 -14.13
C CYS A 135 9.74 -5.52 -14.17
N ASP A 136 11.00 -5.25 -14.53
CA ASP A 136 12.08 -6.23 -14.66
C ASP A 136 12.93 -6.46 -13.38
N ASP A 137 12.58 -5.80 -12.27
CA ASP A 137 13.22 -5.94 -10.94
C ASP A 137 14.76 -6.09 -10.98
N PRO A 138 15.50 -5.06 -11.44
CA PRO A 138 16.94 -5.15 -11.62
C PRO A 138 17.71 -5.30 -10.30
N LYS A 139 17.05 -5.15 -9.15
CA LYS A 139 17.65 -5.30 -7.82
C LYS A 139 17.24 -6.60 -7.12
N LEU A 140 16.42 -7.45 -7.76
CA LEU A 140 15.93 -8.71 -7.21
C LEU A 140 15.27 -8.51 -5.83
N LYS A 141 14.54 -7.41 -5.66
CA LYS A 141 13.84 -7.07 -4.41
C LYS A 141 12.39 -7.57 -4.42
N CYS A 142 11.84 -7.88 -5.59
CA CYS A 142 10.52 -8.47 -5.71
C CYS A 142 10.61 -9.97 -5.40
N PRO A 143 9.88 -10.46 -4.40
CA PRO A 143 9.84 -11.89 -4.14
C PRO A 143 9.10 -12.61 -5.27
N CYS A 144 9.64 -13.77 -5.64
CA CYS A 144 9.15 -14.53 -6.79
C CYS A 144 7.90 -15.38 -6.49
N GLU A 145 7.70 -15.78 -5.24
CA GLU A 145 6.71 -16.81 -4.89
C GLU A 145 5.75 -16.43 -3.75
N ASP A 146 6.03 -15.36 -3.00
CA ASP A 146 5.24 -15.04 -1.81
C ASP A 146 4.04 -14.13 -2.12
N GLU A 147 2.86 -14.54 -1.66
CA GLU A 147 1.66 -13.70 -1.69
C GLU A 147 1.84 -12.45 -0.80
N ASP A 148 2.64 -12.56 0.26
CA ASP A 148 3.01 -11.48 1.19
C ASP A 148 4.18 -10.61 0.70
N GLY A 149 4.57 -10.80 -0.55
CA GLY A 149 5.70 -10.11 -1.12
C GLY A 149 5.55 -8.60 -1.23
N GLY A 150 6.68 -7.88 -1.20
CA GLY A 150 6.74 -6.45 -1.49
C GLY A 150 5.96 -6.13 -2.75
N LEU A 151 5.12 -5.09 -2.72
CA LEU A 151 4.27 -4.72 -3.85
C LEU A 151 5.03 -3.95 -4.91
N ALA A 152 5.88 -3.05 -4.46
CA ALA A 152 6.75 -2.23 -5.26
C ALA A 152 7.91 -1.77 -4.39
N TYR A 153 8.90 -1.15 -5.02
CA TYR A 153 9.93 -0.41 -4.32
C TYR A 153 10.47 0.72 -5.19
N THR A 154 10.87 1.81 -4.55
CA THR A 154 11.63 2.87 -5.20
C THR A 154 13.13 2.65 -5.05
N SER A 155 13.88 2.88 -6.13
CA SER A 155 15.34 2.83 -6.13
C SER A 155 15.95 4.13 -6.62
N HIS A 156 16.92 4.62 -5.85
CA HIS A 156 17.73 5.79 -6.16
C HIS A 156 19.04 5.33 -6.80
N VAL A 157 19.22 5.62 -8.08
CA VAL A 157 20.41 5.24 -8.83
C VAL A 157 21.36 6.44 -8.80
N ARG A 158 22.46 6.40 -8.03
CA ARG A 158 23.30 7.60 -7.77
C ARG A 158 23.88 8.26 -9.03
N ASP A 159 24.03 7.49 -10.11
CA ASP A 159 24.60 7.90 -11.39
C ASP A 159 23.55 8.30 -12.44
N GLN A 160 22.27 7.97 -12.21
CA GLN A 160 21.16 8.33 -13.10
C GLN A 160 20.28 9.29 -12.32
N TYR A 161 20.12 10.53 -12.79
CA TYR A 161 19.33 11.58 -12.13
C TYR A 161 17.82 11.28 -12.01
N PHE A 162 17.42 10.01 -12.07
CA PHE A 162 16.06 9.52 -12.11
C PHE A 162 15.87 8.45 -11.05
N ASP A 163 14.86 8.66 -10.22
CA ASP A 163 14.34 7.63 -9.36
C ASP A 163 13.55 6.64 -10.22
N HIS A 164 13.56 5.38 -9.79
CA HIS A 164 12.82 4.33 -10.46
C HIS A 164 11.82 3.72 -9.49
N ILE A 165 10.57 3.60 -9.93
CA ILE A 165 9.55 2.81 -9.23
C ILE A 165 9.47 1.44 -9.90
N ASN A 166 9.75 0.40 -9.13
CA ASN A 166 9.78 -0.97 -9.61
C ASN A 166 8.56 -1.70 -9.05
N PHE A 167 7.69 -2.19 -9.94
CA PHE A 167 6.45 -2.87 -9.54
C PHE A 167 6.63 -4.38 -9.53
N CYS A 168 6.34 -4.99 -8.38
CA CYS A 168 6.45 -6.43 -8.19
C CYS A 168 5.18 -7.16 -8.66
N PRO A 169 5.25 -8.48 -8.91
CA PRO A 169 4.10 -9.26 -9.38
C PRO A 169 2.84 -9.12 -8.50
N SER A 170 3.01 -9.01 -7.18
CA SER A 170 1.92 -8.86 -6.21
C SER A 170 1.12 -7.55 -6.40
N PHE A 171 1.74 -6.47 -6.86
CA PHE A 171 1.02 -5.22 -7.16
C PHE A 171 -0.05 -5.41 -8.23
N PHE A 172 0.22 -6.20 -9.26
CA PHE A 172 -0.73 -6.39 -10.36
C PHE A 172 -1.94 -7.26 -9.96
N ARG A 173 -1.88 -7.94 -8.82
CA ARG A 173 -3.01 -8.68 -8.23
C ARG A 173 -3.92 -7.79 -7.39
N LEU A 174 -3.47 -6.58 -7.02
CA LEU A 174 -4.29 -5.68 -6.23
C LEU A 174 -5.48 -5.14 -7.04
N PRO A 175 -6.64 -4.96 -6.39
CA PRO A 175 -7.79 -4.33 -7.01
C PRO A 175 -7.50 -2.88 -7.45
N LYS A 176 -8.34 -2.37 -8.34
CA LYS A 176 -8.40 -0.91 -8.59
C LYS A 176 -8.99 -0.20 -7.38
N LEU A 177 -8.83 1.12 -7.31
CA LEU A 177 -9.32 1.93 -6.19
C LEU A 177 -10.82 1.72 -5.95
N ASP A 178 -11.65 1.89 -6.98
CA ASP A 178 -13.11 1.81 -6.83
C ASP A 178 -13.57 0.39 -6.46
N ASP A 179 -12.88 -0.64 -6.96
CA ASP A 179 -13.19 -2.04 -6.68
C ASP A 179 -12.92 -2.37 -5.20
N ALA A 180 -11.74 -2.00 -4.69
CA ALA A 180 -11.39 -2.18 -3.27
C ALA A 180 -12.35 -1.42 -2.35
N MET A 181 -12.67 -0.19 -2.74
CA MET A 181 -13.61 0.69 -2.03
C MET A 181 -15.01 0.08 -1.95
N ASN A 182 -15.51 -0.49 -3.04
CA ASN A 182 -16.83 -1.11 -3.05
C ASN A 182 -16.83 -2.46 -2.32
N ALA A 183 -15.76 -3.23 -2.42
CA ALA A 183 -15.63 -4.51 -1.71
C ALA A 183 -15.65 -4.30 -0.19
N ALA A 184 -14.75 -3.45 0.34
CA ALA A 184 -14.65 -3.23 1.78
C ALA A 184 -15.85 -2.44 2.34
N ALA A 185 -16.34 -1.40 1.65
CA ALA A 185 -17.40 -0.55 2.20
C ALA A 185 -18.77 -1.21 2.31
N ASN A 186 -19.02 -2.26 1.53
CA ASN A 186 -20.29 -3.00 1.53
C ASN A 186 -20.33 -4.15 2.54
N ASP A 187 -19.20 -4.47 3.19
CA ASP A 187 -19.11 -5.49 4.23
C ASP A 187 -19.07 -4.84 5.60
N ALA A 188 -20.06 -5.13 6.47
CA ALA A 188 -20.17 -4.49 7.78
C ALA A 188 -18.97 -4.73 8.72
N ILE A 189 -18.21 -5.81 8.51
CA ILE A 189 -17.03 -6.17 9.31
C ILE A 189 -15.78 -5.49 8.74
N LEU A 190 -15.64 -5.46 7.41
CA LEU A 190 -14.44 -4.92 6.75
C LEU A 190 -14.49 -3.40 6.60
N ARG A 191 -15.69 -2.82 6.53
CA ARG A 191 -15.92 -1.39 6.26
C ARG A 191 -15.09 -0.48 7.15
N ASP A 192 -14.94 -0.82 8.42
CA ASP A 192 -14.24 0.05 9.36
C ASP A 192 -12.72 -0.16 9.37
N LYS A 193 -12.19 -1.20 8.71
CA LYS A 193 -10.76 -1.53 8.67
C LYS A 193 -10.08 -0.92 7.45
N LEU A 194 -9.29 0.14 7.66
CA LEU A 194 -8.63 0.84 6.55
C LEU A 194 -7.70 -0.07 5.71
N ASP A 195 -7.08 -1.08 6.32
CA ASP A 195 -6.20 -2.03 5.63
C ASP A 195 -6.93 -2.88 4.57
N GLU A 196 -8.26 -3.04 4.67
CA GLU A 196 -9.09 -3.79 3.70
C GLU A 196 -9.36 -2.99 2.42
N TYR A 197 -9.04 -1.69 2.42
CA TYR A 197 -9.15 -0.82 1.25
C TYR A 197 -7.89 -0.86 0.37
N ARG A 198 -6.90 -1.72 0.69
CA ARG A 198 -5.63 -1.80 -0.01
C ARG A 198 -5.82 -2.03 -1.51
N ASN A 199 -5.20 -1.16 -2.31
CA ASN A 199 -5.33 -1.18 -3.77
C ASN A 199 -4.09 -0.57 -4.44
N ARG A 200 -4.04 -0.68 -5.77
CA ARG A 200 -2.90 -0.20 -6.57
C ARG A 200 -2.67 1.30 -6.48
N ALA A 201 -3.72 2.11 -6.42
CA ALA A 201 -3.58 3.57 -6.32
C ALA A 201 -2.95 3.98 -4.97
N GLN A 202 -3.27 3.27 -3.89
CA GLN A 202 -2.64 3.47 -2.59
C GLN A 202 -1.15 3.13 -2.61
N THR A 203 -0.79 2.00 -3.23
CA THR A 203 0.63 1.62 -3.39
C THR A 203 1.37 2.64 -4.24
N MET A 204 0.77 3.13 -5.31
CA MET A 204 1.35 4.22 -6.11
C MET A 204 1.58 5.47 -5.25
N ALA A 205 0.61 5.87 -4.41
CA ALA A 205 0.79 7.01 -3.50
C ALA A 205 1.97 6.81 -2.53
N HIS A 206 2.12 5.60 -2.01
CA HIS A 206 3.21 5.23 -1.12
C HIS A 206 4.58 5.33 -1.82
N GLU A 207 4.74 4.68 -2.96
CA GLU A 207 6.02 4.64 -3.69
C GLU A 207 6.42 6.01 -4.25
N LEU A 208 5.43 6.80 -4.70
CA LEU A 208 5.68 8.13 -5.22
C LEU A 208 6.29 9.05 -4.16
N LEU A 209 5.97 8.86 -2.88
CA LEU A 209 6.59 9.62 -1.79
C LEU A 209 8.02 9.19 -1.48
N HIS A 210 8.46 8.00 -1.91
CA HIS A 210 9.87 7.67 -1.87
C HIS A 210 10.68 8.41 -2.93
N VAL A 211 10.05 8.87 -4.02
CA VAL A 211 10.75 9.61 -5.08
C VAL A 211 11.37 10.87 -4.47
N SER A 212 12.67 11.04 -4.72
CA SER A 212 13.54 11.90 -3.94
C SER A 212 13.21 13.37 -4.06
N TRP A 213 12.58 13.77 -5.16
CA TRP A 213 12.10 15.14 -5.36
C TRP A 213 10.63 15.33 -4.97
N VAL A 214 9.86 14.25 -4.76
CA VAL A 214 8.47 14.31 -4.32
C VAL A 214 8.37 14.31 -2.79
N GLY A 215 8.74 13.20 -2.14
CA GLY A 215 8.68 13.12 -0.69
C GLY A 215 9.94 13.71 -0.08
N LYS A 216 9.78 14.69 0.82
CA LYS A 216 10.91 15.28 1.54
C LYS A 216 10.79 15.03 3.03
N LEU A 217 11.91 14.65 3.64
CA LEU A 217 12.01 14.54 5.09
C LEU A 217 11.98 15.91 5.75
N VAL A 218 11.25 15.99 6.85
CA VAL A 218 11.29 17.13 7.75
C VAL A 218 12.36 16.90 8.81
N GLY A 219 13.22 17.91 9.01
CA GLY A 219 14.26 17.90 10.04
C GLY A 219 15.64 17.44 9.55
N SER A 220 15.75 16.89 8.33
CA SER A 220 17.07 16.68 7.70
C SER A 220 17.57 18.01 7.12
N LEU A 221 18.14 18.85 7.99
CA LEU A 221 18.77 20.10 7.59
C LEU A 221 20.20 19.90 7.08
N TYR A 222 20.81 18.71 7.20
CA TYR A 222 22.26 18.60 7.11
C TYR A 222 22.90 17.48 6.29
N TYR A 223 22.24 16.39 5.88
CA TYR A 223 22.94 15.34 5.08
C TYR A 223 22.04 14.60 4.09
N GLU A 224 22.48 14.56 2.82
CA GLU A 224 22.06 13.66 1.72
C GLU A 224 20.59 13.79 1.27
N PRO A 225 20.19 13.29 0.07
CA PRO A 225 18.92 13.65 -0.53
C PRO A 225 17.78 13.11 0.36
N GLY A 226 17.13 14.01 1.11
CA GLY A 226 16.17 13.63 2.14
C GLY A 226 14.83 13.21 1.56
N TRP A 227 14.75 11.98 1.06
CA TRP A 227 13.51 11.34 0.61
C TRP A 227 12.78 10.65 1.75
N MET A 228 11.45 10.57 1.69
CA MET A 228 10.70 9.81 2.70
C MET A 228 11.09 8.34 2.60
N TYR A 229 11.19 7.66 3.75
CA TYR A 229 11.50 6.24 3.82
C TYR A 229 10.46 5.53 4.68
N ASP A 230 10.42 4.21 4.54
CA ASP A 230 9.53 3.38 5.35
C ASP A 230 10.02 3.42 6.78
N GLN A 231 9.21 4.00 7.67
CA GLN A 231 9.61 4.15 9.06
C GLN A 231 9.63 2.80 9.75
N PHE A 232 10.77 2.48 10.36
CA PHE A 232 10.93 1.30 11.19
C PHE A 232 10.72 1.66 12.65
N ILE A 233 9.64 1.16 13.25
CA ILE A 233 9.39 1.26 14.67
C ILE A 233 10.34 0.30 15.38
N ARG A 234 11.20 0.83 16.25
CA ARG A 234 11.97 0.02 17.21
C ARG A 234 11.34 0.19 18.58
N VAL A 235 10.92 -0.91 19.20
CA VAL A 235 10.39 -0.90 20.56
C VAL A 235 11.54 -1.01 21.55
N PRO A 236 11.86 0.04 22.33
CA PRO A 236 12.94 -0.02 23.31
C PRO A 236 12.73 -1.15 24.31
N GLY A 237 13.77 -1.92 24.60
CA GLY A 237 13.73 -3.03 25.56
C GLY A 237 13.18 -4.36 25.01
N ALA A 238 12.40 -4.35 23.92
CA ALA A 238 11.91 -5.58 23.30
C ALA A 238 12.90 -6.17 22.28
N GLY A 239 13.83 -5.36 21.75
CA GLY A 239 14.74 -5.78 20.67
C GLY A 239 14.05 -6.07 19.34
N ILE A 240 12.76 -5.72 19.22
CA ILE A 240 11.93 -5.97 18.05
C ILE A 240 11.78 -4.68 17.27
N GLY A 241 11.96 -4.77 15.95
CA GLY A 241 11.68 -3.70 15.00
C GLY A 241 10.77 -4.15 13.87
N PHE A 242 9.86 -3.29 13.43
CA PHE A 242 8.97 -3.56 12.30
C PHE A 242 8.70 -2.28 11.50
N ALA A 243 8.44 -2.44 10.20
CA ALA A 243 8.06 -1.32 9.34
C ALA A 243 6.61 -0.90 9.62
N ALA A 244 6.35 0.41 9.61
CA ALA A 244 5.04 0.95 9.88
C ALA A 244 4.13 0.96 8.65
N TYR A 245 3.71 -0.23 8.22
CA TYR A 245 2.89 -0.40 7.01
C TYR A 245 1.39 -0.54 7.28
N ARG A 246 0.98 -1.15 8.40
CA ARG A 246 -0.45 -1.33 8.69
C ARG A 246 -1.06 -0.04 9.22
N SER A 247 -2.38 0.09 9.09
CA SER A 247 -3.12 1.22 9.65
C SER A 247 -2.85 1.41 11.15
N ILE A 248 -2.72 0.32 11.92
CA ILE A 248 -2.39 0.39 13.35
C ILE A 248 -0.95 0.89 13.60
N ASP A 249 0.01 0.50 12.76
CA ASP A 249 1.42 0.87 12.93
C ASP A 249 1.63 2.36 12.62
N THR A 250 0.98 2.83 11.55
CA THR A 250 0.99 4.24 11.18
C THR A 250 0.29 5.12 12.22
N LYS A 251 -0.82 4.65 12.83
CA LYS A 251 -1.46 5.33 13.96
C LYS A 251 -0.57 5.37 15.21
N PHE A 252 0.15 4.28 15.50
CA PHE A 252 1.16 4.26 16.57
C PHE A 252 2.23 5.33 16.33
N LEU A 253 2.79 5.44 15.13
CA LEU A 253 3.78 6.49 14.80
C LEU A 253 3.23 7.90 14.97
N ALA A 254 1.94 8.10 14.67
CA ALA A 254 1.29 9.41 14.76
C ALA A 254 0.99 9.84 16.20
N LEU A 255 0.64 8.89 17.07
CA LEU A 255 0.10 9.17 18.39
C LEU A 255 1.12 8.97 19.53
N SER A 256 2.17 8.18 19.30
CA SER A 256 3.26 7.97 20.26
C SER A 256 4.15 9.20 20.42
N ASP A 257 5.11 9.11 21.35
CA ASP A 257 6.12 10.14 21.61
C ASP A 257 7.47 9.82 20.93
N VAL A 258 7.42 9.21 19.74
CA VAL A 258 8.62 8.99 18.91
C VAL A 258 9.27 10.33 18.53
N SER A 259 10.58 10.32 18.32
CA SER A 259 11.31 11.52 17.90
C SER A 259 10.78 12.06 16.56
N LEU A 260 10.94 13.35 16.31
CA LEU A 260 10.49 13.99 15.07
C LEU A 260 11.07 13.30 13.82
N GLU A 261 12.32 12.84 13.90
CA GLU A 261 12.99 12.10 12.82
C GLU A 261 12.23 10.83 12.42
N ASN A 262 11.66 10.12 13.42
CA ASN A 262 10.91 8.87 13.26
C ASN A 262 9.39 9.09 13.32
N SER A 263 8.92 10.34 13.16
CA SER A 263 7.49 10.65 13.32
C SER A 263 6.70 10.35 12.05
N ALA A 264 5.38 10.22 12.20
CA ALA A 264 4.44 9.93 11.11
C ALA A 264 4.57 10.85 9.88
N ILE A 265 4.99 12.10 10.06
CA ILE A 265 5.19 13.05 8.96
C ILE A 265 6.36 12.70 8.02
N ASN A 266 7.27 11.83 8.46
CA ASN A 266 8.37 11.29 7.67
C ASN A 266 8.10 9.86 7.18
N ASN A 267 6.89 9.33 7.38
CA ASN A 267 6.46 8.02 6.89
C ASN A 267 5.53 8.19 5.70
N ASN A 268 5.94 7.76 4.52
CA ASN A 268 5.12 7.72 3.31
C ASN A 268 3.78 6.97 3.50
N GLN A 269 3.76 5.85 4.24
CA GLN A 269 2.53 5.10 4.45
C GLN A 269 1.48 5.88 5.26
N ASN A 270 1.89 6.77 6.17
CA ASN A 270 0.95 7.64 6.90
C ASN A 270 0.18 8.56 5.94
N TYR A 271 0.83 9.09 4.89
CA TYR A 271 0.17 9.87 3.84
C TYR A 271 -0.77 9.02 2.99
N ALA A 272 -0.34 7.84 2.58
CA ALA A 272 -1.17 6.93 1.79
C ALA A 272 -2.45 6.53 2.56
N HIS A 273 -2.34 6.25 3.86
CA HIS A 273 -3.48 6.00 4.73
C HIS A 273 -4.36 7.23 4.96
N TYR A 274 -3.77 8.40 5.19
CA TYR A 274 -4.51 9.64 5.30
C TYR A 274 -5.36 9.89 4.04
N ALA A 275 -4.75 9.81 2.86
CA ALA A 275 -5.44 10.01 1.59
C ALA A 275 -6.56 8.97 1.37
N MET A 276 -6.30 7.70 1.71
CA MET A 276 -7.31 6.65 1.63
C MET A 276 -8.49 6.92 2.56
N ALA A 277 -8.22 7.29 3.82
CA ALA A 277 -9.28 7.57 4.78
C ALA A 277 -10.13 8.79 4.36
N GLN A 278 -9.50 9.85 3.84
CA GLN A 278 -10.21 11.00 3.28
C GLN A 278 -11.07 10.62 2.08
N TYR A 279 -10.55 9.76 1.20
CA TYR A 279 -11.30 9.23 0.07
C TYR A 279 -12.52 8.42 0.52
N VAL A 280 -12.39 7.58 1.55
CA VAL A 280 -13.51 6.84 2.15
C VAL A 280 -14.54 7.79 2.73
N ILE A 281 -14.13 8.78 3.55
CA ILE A 281 -15.03 9.79 4.11
C ILE A 281 -15.82 10.49 3.01
N LYS A 282 -15.12 10.96 1.97
CA LYS A 282 -15.73 11.73 0.88
C LYS A 282 -16.74 10.93 0.07
N ASN A 283 -16.43 9.65 -0.23
CA ASN A 283 -17.24 8.86 -1.17
C ASN A 283 -18.27 7.95 -0.48
N LYS A 284 -18.07 7.62 0.80
CA LYS A 284 -18.92 6.69 1.55
C LYS A 284 -19.56 7.30 2.80
N GLY A 285 -19.11 8.49 3.23
CA GLY A 285 -19.74 9.22 4.33
C GLY A 285 -19.41 8.70 5.72
N PHE A 286 -18.39 7.86 5.87
CA PHE A 286 -17.91 7.38 7.17
C PHE A 286 -16.39 7.36 7.23
N PHE A 287 -15.84 7.27 8.44
CA PHE A 287 -14.41 7.16 8.68
C PHE A 287 -14.05 5.72 9.10
N PRO A 288 -13.14 5.02 8.39
CA PRO A 288 -12.73 3.66 8.72
C PRO A 288 -11.81 3.64 9.95
N SER A 289 -12.45 3.68 11.11
CA SER A 289 -11.79 3.92 12.40
C SER A 289 -11.18 2.68 13.06
N ALA A 290 -11.49 1.47 12.56
CA ALA A 290 -11.00 0.22 13.14
C ALA A 290 -9.48 0.10 13.03
N SER A 291 -8.96 -0.87 13.79
CA SER A 291 -7.60 -0.82 14.33
C SER A 291 -7.39 0.48 15.11
N VAL A 292 -7.98 0.52 16.30
CA VAL A 292 -7.82 1.62 17.24
C VAL A 292 -6.50 1.42 17.98
N TRP A 293 -5.74 2.48 18.14
CA TRP A 293 -4.58 2.52 19.02
C TRP A 293 -4.74 3.71 19.97
N HIS A 294 -4.56 3.46 21.27
CA HIS A 294 -4.57 4.49 22.30
C HIS A 294 -3.16 4.80 22.76
N SER A 295 -2.90 6.04 23.17
CA SER A 295 -1.56 6.47 23.63
C SER A 295 -1.03 5.72 24.86
N GLY A 296 -1.90 5.02 25.60
CA GLY A 296 -1.52 4.15 26.70
C GLY A 296 -1.31 2.68 26.33
N ASP A 297 -1.60 2.30 25.08
CA ASP A 297 -1.44 0.93 24.62
C ASP A 297 0.04 0.60 24.39
N SER A 298 0.41 -0.66 24.59
CA SER A 298 1.71 -1.14 24.15
C SER A 298 1.87 -0.96 22.63
N PRO A 299 3.12 -0.86 22.13
CA PRO A 299 3.36 -0.86 20.69
C PRO A 299 2.66 -2.04 20.02
N PRO A 300 2.12 -1.86 18.79
CA PRO A 300 1.48 -2.95 18.10
C PRO A 300 2.48 -4.10 17.98
N ARG A 301 2.00 -5.32 18.22
CA ARG A 301 2.83 -6.50 17.99
C ARG A 301 3.19 -6.52 16.51
N PRO A 302 4.43 -6.89 16.14
CA PRO A 302 4.76 -7.14 14.75
C PRO A 302 3.71 -8.07 14.13
N PRO A 303 3.51 -8.02 12.81
CA PRO A 303 2.82 -9.11 12.13
C PRO A 303 3.40 -10.42 12.65
N LEU A 304 2.53 -11.30 13.15
CA LEU A 304 2.98 -12.65 13.41
C LEU A 304 3.49 -13.15 12.06
N VAL A 305 4.76 -13.54 11.99
CA VAL A 305 5.22 -14.35 10.88
C VAL A 305 4.45 -15.65 11.06
N VAL A 306 3.30 -15.74 10.38
CA VAL A 306 2.46 -16.93 10.46
C VAL A 306 3.19 -17.96 9.60
N ASP A 307 4.06 -18.73 10.24
CA ASP A 307 4.48 -20.01 9.70
C ASP A 307 3.20 -20.88 9.65
N THR A 308 2.52 -20.85 8.50
CA THR A 308 1.27 -21.58 8.15
C THR A 308 -0.03 -21.19 8.87
N ILE A 309 -1.03 -20.74 8.09
CA ILE A 309 -2.42 -20.54 8.54
C ILE A 309 -3.10 -21.92 8.68
N PRO A 310 -3.69 -22.28 9.84
CA PRO A 310 -4.23 -23.63 10.08
C PRO A 310 -5.55 -24.03 9.39
N ASP A 311 -6.12 -23.27 8.44
CA ASP A 311 -7.52 -23.54 7.98
C ASP A 311 -7.77 -23.53 6.46
N GLY A 312 -6.74 -23.46 5.61
CA GLY A 312 -6.89 -23.76 4.18
C GLY A 312 -7.90 -22.91 3.36
N THR A 313 -8.56 -21.93 3.96
CA THR A 313 -9.48 -21.00 3.29
C THR A 313 -8.66 -19.88 2.67
N GLN A 314 -8.30 -20.08 1.40
CA GLN A 314 -7.60 -19.05 0.62
C GLN A 314 -8.53 -17.89 0.29
N TYR A 315 -8.06 -16.66 0.50
CA TYR A 315 -8.66 -15.41 0.00
C TYR A 315 -8.70 -15.32 -1.55
N ASN A 316 -8.37 -16.42 -2.25
CA ASN A 316 -7.77 -16.41 -3.58
C ASN A 316 -8.72 -16.74 -4.74
N ASP A 317 -9.98 -17.12 -4.50
CA ASP A 317 -10.84 -17.60 -5.60
C ASP A 317 -11.55 -16.50 -6.41
N ILE A 318 -11.68 -15.28 -5.86
CA ILE A 318 -12.28 -14.15 -6.60
C ILE A 318 -11.25 -13.46 -7.52
N PHE A 319 -9.95 -13.54 -7.20
CA PHE A 319 -8.89 -12.81 -7.92
C PHE A 319 -8.07 -13.65 -8.90
N LYS A 320 -8.11 -14.99 -8.80
CA LYS A 320 -7.48 -15.89 -9.80
C LYS A 320 -8.09 -15.75 -11.20
N LEU A 321 -9.36 -15.35 -11.32
CA LEU A 321 -10.04 -15.20 -12.62
C LEU A 321 -9.53 -14.02 -13.46
N ALA A 322 -8.89 -13.02 -12.86
CA ALA A 322 -8.26 -11.92 -13.60
C ALA A 322 -6.82 -12.23 -14.07
N ALA A 323 -6.22 -13.33 -13.59
CA ALA A 323 -4.80 -13.65 -13.78
C ALA A 323 -4.51 -14.71 -14.87
N ASN A 324 -5.50 -15.10 -15.68
CA ASN A 324 -5.32 -16.10 -16.75
C ASN A 324 -4.63 -15.55 -18.02
N GLY A 325 -4.18 -14.29 -18.00
CA GLY A 325 -3.16 -13.80 -18.93
C GLY A 325 -1.80 -13.93 -18.26
N ASP A 326 -0.81 -14.48 -18.95
CA ASP A 326 0.54 -14.79 -18.44
C ASP A 326 1.24 -13.54 -17.85
N LEU A 327 0.98 -13.25 -16.57
CA LEU A 327 1.54 -12.11 -15.82
C LEU A 327 2.85 -12.47 -15.09
N ARG A 328 3.41 -13.66 -15.35
CA ARG A 328 4.69 -14.05 -14.75
C ARG A 328 5.82 -13.30 -15.46
N PRO A 329 6.65 -12.52 -14.74
CA PRO A 329 7.83 -11.94 -15.34
C PRO A 329 8.75 -13.04 -15.88
N SER A 330 9.19 -12.89 -17.12
CA SER A 330 10.27 -13.67 -17.72
C SER A 330 11.58 -13.37 -16.99
N GLY A 331 11.77 -13.99 -15.81
CA GLY A 331 12.90 -13.70 -14.93
C GLY A 331 12.71 -14.16 -13.48
N CYS A 332 11.48 -14.43 -13.05
CA CYS A 332 11.21 -15.12 -11.78
C CYS A 332 11.55 -16.61 -11.94
N VAL A 333 12.84 -16.91 -12.03
CA VAL A 333 13.32 -18.26 -11.74
C VAL A 333 13.29 -18.35 -10.23
N PRO A 334 12.49 -19.27 -9.62
CA PRO A 334 12.58 -19.53 -8.20
C PRO A 334 14.05 -19.68 -7.86
N ALA A 335 14.53 -19.01 -6.82
CA ALA A 335 15.91 -19.20 -6.37
C ALA A 335 16.06 -20.70 -6.16
N GLN A 336 16.73 -21.38 -7.11
CA GLN A 336 16.88 -22.82 -7.03
C GLN A 336 17.60 -23.04 -5.72
N SER A 337 16.90 -23.65 -4.76
CA SER A 337 17.50 -24.07 -3.51
C SER A 337 18.74 -24.83 -3.92
N ALA A 338 19.92 -24.27 -3.66
CA ALA A 338 21.17 -24.92 -3.97
C ALA A 338 21.18 -26.18 -3.13
N SER A 339 20.70 -27.30 -3.70
CA SER A 339 20.81 -28.60 -3.09
C SER A 339 22.30 -28.88 -3.09
N SER A 340 22.92 -28.61 -1.95
CA SER A 340 24.24 -29.10 -1.64
C SER A 340 24.13 -30.61 -1.63
N SER A 341 24.36 -31.23 -2.79
CA SER A 341 24.63 -32.65 -2.89
C SER A 341 25.95 -32.90 -2.17
N VAL A 342 25.86 -33.14 -0.87
CA VAL A 342 26.94 -33.73 -0.08
C VAL A 342 27.23 -35.10 -0.71
N PRO A 343 28.46 -35.37 -1.15
CA PRO A 343 28.81 -36.71 -1.62
C PRO A 343 28.72 -37.67 -0.42
N ALA A 344 27.87 -38.68 -0.55
CA ALA A 344 27.76 -39.78 0.40
C ALA A 344 29.09 -40.53 0.47
N SER A 345 29.82 -40.40 1.58
CA SER A 345 30.92 -41.30 1.91
C SER A 345 30.38 -42.43 2.78
N SER A 346 30.39 -43.61 2.19
CA SER A 346 30.14 -44.89 2.85
C SER A 346 31.25 -45.22 3.84
N SER A 347 30.92 -45.42 5.11
CA SER A 347 31.71 -46.32 5.98
C SER A 347 30.79 -47.01 6.99
N ALA A 348 30.96 -48.33 7.03
CA ALA A 348 30.17 -49.34 7.73
C ALA A 348 30.50 -49.38 9.25
N PRO A 349 29.75 -50.17 10.06
CA PRO A 349 29.65 -49.98 11.50
C PRO A 349 30.65 -50.83 12.29
N THR A 350 31.01 -50.34 13.48
CA THR A 350 31.61 -51.16 14.55
C THR A 350 30.74 -51.09 15.80
N ALA A 351 30.46 -52.27 16.32
CA ALA A 351 29.57 -52.54 17.44
C ALA A 351 30.27 -52.40 18.81
N ALA A 352 29.41 -52.31 19.84
CA ALA A 352 29.48 -52.96 21.16
C ALA A 352 29.79 -52.13 22.42
N SER A 353 28.76 -52.13 23.30
CA SER A 353 28.77 -52.15 24.80
C SER A 353 29.35 -50.93 25.53
N SER A 354 28.88 -50.50 26.71
CA SER A 354 28.17 -51.16 27.81
C SER A 354 27.42 -50.14 28.71
N SER A 355 26.35 -50.63 29.32
CA SER A 355 25.69 -50.27 30.60
C SER A 355 26.22 -49.12 31.48
N ALA A 356 25.30 -48.30 31.99
CA ALA A 356 25.08 -48.10 33.44
C ALA A 356 23.81 -47.27 33.72
N ALA A 357 23.06 -47.70 34.73
CA ALA A 357 21.84 -47.07 35.24
C ALA A 357 22.17 -46.09 36.40
N ALA A 358 21.39 -45.01 36.52
CA ALA A 358 21.06 -44.29 37.76
C ALA A 358 19.95 -43.27 37.43
N ALA A 359 18.70 -43.47 37.86
CA ALA A 359 18.15 -43.06 39.16
C ALA A 359 17.98 -41.53 39.31
N GLY A 360 16.73 -41.08 39.10
CA GLY A 360 15.97 -40.14 39.93
C GLY A 360 16.52 -38.74 40.23
N THR A 361 15.77 -37.70 39.87
CA THR A 361 15.11 -36.84 40.87
C THR A 361 14.11 -35.89 40.21
N THR A 362 12.90 -35.92 40.73
CA THR A 362 11.84 -34.92 40.60
C THR A 362 12.14 -33.72 41.47
N SER A 363 11.95 -32.50 40.96
CA SER A 363 11.65 -31.35 41.81
C SER A 363 10.81 -30.32 41.06
N ALA A 364 9.55 -30.22 41.49
CA ALA A 364 8.63 -29.13 41.22
C ALA A 364 9.00 -27.89 42.05
N ALA A 365 8.81 -26.70 41.49
CA ALA A 365 8.71 -25.43 42.19
C ALA A 365 7.69 -24.60 41.39
N THR A 366 6.41 -24.54 41.79
CA THR A 366 5.79 -23.74 42.86
C THR A 366 6.06 -22.25 42.72
N SER A 367 5.12 -21.57 42.08
CA SER A 367 4.91 -20.12 42.09
C SER A 367 4.47 -19.61 43.47
N PRO A 368 4.76 -18.34 43.81
CA PRO A 368 3.89 -17.56 44.69
C PRO A 368 3.17 -16.46 43.91
N ALA A 369 1.86 -16.41 44.12
CA ALA A 369 0.95 -15.32 43.78
C ALA A 369 1.14 -14.13 44.75
N PRO A 370 0.56 -12.95 44.44
CA PRO A 370 0.97 -11.66 44.99
C PRO A 370 0.26 -11.30 46.30
N SER A 371 0.88 -10.42 47.08
CA SER A 371 0.29 -9.79 48.26
C SER A 371 -0.18 -8.37 47.96
N ALA A 372 -1.46 -8.16 48.31
CA ALA A 372 -2.26 -6.97 48.63
C ALA A 372 -1.67 -5.56 48.43
#